data_AF-A7F5S5-F1
#
_entry.id   AF-A7F5S5-F1
#
_cell.length_a   1.000
_cell.length_b   1.000
_cell.length_c   1.000
_cell.angle_alpha   90.00
_cell.angle_beta   90.00
_cell.angle_gamma   90.00
#
_symmetry.space_group_name_H-M   'P 1'
#
loop_
_entity.id
_entity.type
_entity.pdbx_description
1 polymer ?
#
loop_
_entity_poly.entity_id
_entity_poly.type
_entity_poly.pdbx_seq_one_letter_code
_entity_poly.pdbx_strand_id
1 'polypeptide(L)'
;MACHQSSSPTPIFETVQALVKGTERLAYEVTLLSAENRMLQRANEVLSKRRRAKKIQLRNEGVLTGQEAKDILSQQEVDNQIQHDERQNGGNFNRESSTSRCCSKCGKTGHNSRTCQNSIIDPRLLDS
;
A
#
# COMPACT_ATOMS: atom_id res chain seq x y z
N MET A 1 11.01 -46.42 80.75
CA MET A 1 9.71 -45.85 80.36
C MET A 1 9.97 -44.76 79.35
N ALA A 2 9.62 -44.98 78.08
CA ALA A 2 9.83 -44.00 77.03
C ALA A 2 8.76 -42.90 77.15
N CYS A 3 9.17 -41.69 77.50
CA CYS A 3 8.30 -40.52 77.51
C CYS A 3 8.04 -40.11 76.06
N HIS A 4 6.83 -40.42 75.56
CA HIS A 4 6.33 -39.88 74.31
C HIS A 4 6.20 -38.36 74.47
N GLN A 5 7.09 -37.60 73.81
CA GLN A 5 6.93 -36.16 73.67
C GLN A 5 5.74 -35.92 72.74
N SER A 6 4.62 -35.49 73.30
CA SER A 6 3.50 -34.96 72.52
C SER A 6 3.94 -33.62 71.91
N SER A 7 4.24 -33.62 70.61
CA SER A 7 4.46 -32.40 69.83
C SER A 7 3.26 -31.46 70.00
N SER A 8 3.51 -30.19 70.35
CA SER A 8 2.47 -29.18 70.54
C SER A 8 1.67 -28.92 69.25
N PRO A 9 0.43 -28.38 69.29
CA PRO A 9 -0.42 -28.16 68.10
C PRO A 9 0.09 -27.11 67.10
N THR A 10 1.04 -26.28 67.54
CA THR A 10 1.59 -25.11 66.85
C THR A 10 2.12 -25.37 65.42
N PRO A 11 2.81 -26.49 65.12
CA PRO A 11 3.32 -26.79 63.78
C PRO A 11 2.23 -27.00 62.73
N ILE A 12 1.04 -27.47 63.12
CA ILE A 12 -0.07 -27.69 62.17
C ILE A 12 -0.68 -26.34 61.79
N PHE A 13 -0.82 -25.41 62.73
CA PHE A 13 -1.40 -24.10 62.44
C PHE A 13 -0.47 -23.25 61.54
N GLU A 14 0.84 -23.32 61.78
CA GLU A 14 1.84 -22.65 60.95
C GLU A 14 1.88 -23.19 59.52
N THR A 15 1.79 -24.52 59.35
CA THR A 15 1.75 -25.13 58.01
C THR A 15 0.47 -24.78 57.26
N VAL A 16 -0.68 -24.76 57.94
CA VAL A 16 -1.95 -24.28 57.37
C VAL A 16 -1.85 -22.80 56.97
N GLN A 17 -1.25 -21.95 57.80
CA GLN A 17 -1.08 -20.54 57.47
C GLN A 17 -0.14 -20.33 56.26
N ALA A 18 0.93 -21.10 56.17
CA ALA A 18 1.82 -21.08 55.00
C ALA A 18 1.10 -21.53 53.73
N LEU A 19 0.24 -22.55 53.83
CA LEU A 19 -0.59 -23.02 52.73
C LEU A 19 -1.56 -21.93 52.26
N VAL A 20 -2.25 -21.25 53.18
CA VAL A 20 -3.16 -20.14 52.84
C VAL A 20 -2.43 -19.06 52.03
N LYS A 21 -1.27 -18.61 52.52
CA LYS A 21 -0.44 -17.61 51.80
C LYS A 21 0.01 -18.11 50.42
N GLY A 22 0.37 -19.38 50.32
CA GLY A 22 0.71 -20.02 49.04
C GLY A 22 -0.47 -20.03 48.08
N THR A 23 -1.66 -20.40 48.56
CA THR A 23 -2.89 -20.42 47.73
C THR A 23 -3.32 -19.04 47.29
N GLU A 24 -3.16 -18.01 48.14
CA GLU A 24 -3.43 -16.62 47.76
C GLU A 24 -2.54 -16.17 46.61
N ARG A 25 -1.22 -16.44 46.70
CA ARG A 25 -0.28 -16.13 45.62
C ARG A 25 -0.63 -16.85 44.33
N LEU A 26 -0.94 -18.14 44.40
CA LEU A 26 -1.36 -18.93 43.25
C LEU A 26 -2.65 -18.41 42.64
N ALA A 27 -3.61 -17.94 43.45
CA ALA A 27 -4.85 -17.37 42.93
C ALA A 27 -4.56 -16.14 42.05
N TYR A 28 -3.70 -15.23 42.49
CA TYR A 28 -3.28 -14.08 41.69
C TYR A 28 -2.59 -14.52 40.39
N GLU A 29 -1.63 -15.44 40.47
CA GLU A 29 -0.93 -15.97 39.29
C GLU A 29 -1.91 -16.62 38.29
N VAL A 30 -2.86 -17.42 38.77
CA VAL A 30 -3.90 -18.05 37.94
C VAL A 30 -4.80 -17.00 37.29
N THR A 31 -5.14 -15.91 37.98
CA THR A 31 -5.94 -14.83 37.38
C THR A 31 -5.21 -14.15 36.21
N LEU A 32 -3.92 -13.86 36.39
CA LEU A 32 -3.08 -13.25 35.35
C LEU A 32 -2.93 -14.20 34.16
N LEU A 33 -2.57 -15.46 34.42
CA LEU A 33 -2.44 -16.49 33.40
C LEU A 33 -3.76 -16.72 32.65
N SER A 34 -4.90 -16.71 33.34
CA SER A 34 -6.21 -16.84 32.70
C SER A 34 -6.52 -15.67 31.76
N ALA A 35 -6.17 -14.45 32.16
CA ALA A 35 -6.33 -13.26 31.33
C ALA A 35 -5.46 -13.33 30.06
N GLU A 36 -4.18 -13.66 30.21
CA GLU A 36 -3.26 -13.84 29.08
C GLU A 36 -3.70 -14.96 28.14
N ASN A 37 -4.13 -16.10 28.69
CA ASN A 37 -4.60 -17.23 27.90
C ASN A 37 -5.83 -16.85 27.06
N ARG A 38 -6.78 -16.09 27.63
CA ARG A 38 -7.93 -15.55 26.89
C ARG A 38 -7.49 -14.62 25.75
N MET A 39 -6.51 -13.75 25.98
CA MET A 39 -5.97 -12.88 24.93
C MET A 39 -5.33 -13.69 23.80
N LEU A 40 -4.49 -14.66 24.14
CA LEU A 40 -3.83 -15.55 23.19
C LEU A 40 -4.83 -16.38 22.38
N GLN A 41 -5.88 -16.90 23.02
CA GLN A 41 -6.95 -17.63 22.34
C GLN A 41 -7.67 -16.76 21.32
N ARG A 42 -8.05 -15.52 21.69
CA ARG A 42 -8.66 -14.57 20.75
C ARG A 42 -7.75 -14.25 19.58
N ALA A 43 -6.47 -13.97 19.85
CA ALA A 43 -5.48 -13.69 18.79
C ALA A 43 -5.32 -14.89 17.85
N ASN A 44 -5.24 -16.11 18.39
CA ASN A 44 -5.16 -17.33 17.60
C ASN A 44 -6.41 -17.60 16.78
N GLU A 45 -7.60 -17.30 17.30
CA GLU A 45 -8.85 -17.42 16.57
C GLU A 45 -8.86 -16.48 15.35
N VAL A 46 -8.51 -15.21 15.55
CA VAL A 46 -8.41 -14.22 14.49
C VAL A 46 -7.39 -14.64 13.43
N LEU A 47 -6.19 -15.05 13.86
CA LEU A 47 -5.15 -15.53 12.95
C LEU A 47 -5.58 -16.79 12.19
N SER A 48 -6.26 -17.71 12.86
CA SER A 48 -6.78 -18.94 12.25
C SER A 48 -7.85 -18.64 11.20
N LYS A 49 -8.79 -17.74 11.50
CA LYS A 49 -9.80 -17.26 10.54
C LYS A 49 -9.13 -16.63 9.31
N ARG A 50 -8.16 -15.74 9.52
CA ARG A 50 -7.40 -15.10 8.43
C ARG A 50 -6.67 -16.13 7.56
N ARG A 51 -5.98 -17.09 8.18
CA ARG A 51 -5.28 -18.17 7.44
C ARG A 51 -6.24 -19.03 6.64
N ARG A 52 -7.40 -19.38 7.20
CA ARG A 52 -8.45 -20.14 6.49
C ARG A 52 -8.99 -19.35 5.31
N ALA A 53 -9.32 -18.07 5.48
CA ALA A 53 -9.79 -17.20 4.40
C ALA A 53 -8.77 -17.13 3.25
N LYS A 54 -7.49 -16.88 3.55
CA LYS A 54 -6.43 -16.86 2.53
C LYS A 54 -6.26 -18.22 1.85
N LYS A 55 -6.35 -19.33 2.59
CA LYS A 55 -6.29 -20.68 2.03
C LYS A 55 -7.46 -20.97 1.10
N ILE A 56 -8.67 -20.54 1.45
CA ILE A 56 -9.87 -20.68 0.61
C ILE A 56 -9.72 -19.83 -0.65
N GLN A 57 -9.28 -18.58 -0.51
CA GLN A 57 -9.00 -17.71 -1.66
C GLN A 57 -8.02 -18.38 -2.63
N LEU A 58 -6.86 -18.84 -2.15
CA LEU A 58 -5.87 -19.53 -3.00
C LEU A 58 -6.39 -20.83 -3.61
N ARG A 59 -7.33 -21.53 -2.96
CA ARG A 59 -7.97 -22.72 -3.55
C ARG A 59 -9.00 -22.35 -4.62
N ASN A 60 -9.75 -21.28 -4.40
CA ASN A 60 -10.80 -20.81 -5.31
C ASN A 60 -10.21 -20.12 -6.54
N GLU A 61 -9.09 -19.40 -6.37
CA GLU A 61 -8.31 -18.80 -7.46
C GLU A 61 -7.59 -19.86 -8.32
N GLY A 62 -7.66 -21.13 -7.92
CA GLY A 62 -7.14 -22.26 -8.68
C GLY A 62 -5.61 -22.32 -8.75
N VAL A 63 -5.10 -23.40 -9.34
CA VAL A 63 -3.73 -23.44 -9.83
C VAL A 63 -3.77 -22.89 -11.24
N LEU A 64 -3.20 -21.71 -11.43
CA LEU A 64 -3.05 -21.11 -12.75
C LEU A 64 -2.22 -22.06 -13.62
N THR A 65 -2.84 -22.62 -14.65
CA THR A 65 -2.16 -23.57 -15.54
C THR A 65 -1.08 -22.84 -16.33
N GLY A 66 -0.03 -23.56 -16.74
CA GLY A 66 1.03 -22.96 -17.56
C GLY A 66 0.53 -22.35 -18.87
N GLN A 67 -0.65 -22.78 -19.37
CA GLN A 67 -1.30 -22.19 -20.53
C GLN A 67 -2.01 -20.89 -20.17
N GLU A 68 -2.80 -20.86 -19.10
CA GLU A 68 -3.45 -19.64 -18.61
C GLU A 68 -2.41 -18.54 -18.30
N ALA A 69 -1.24 -18.91 -17.79
CA ALA A 69 -0.14 -17.97 -17.55
C ALA A 69 0.39 -17.36 -18.87
N LYS A 70 0.53 -18.18 -19.92
CA LYS A 70 0.94 -17.70 -21.25
C LYS A 70 -0.12 -16.83 -21.89
N ASP A 71 -1.40 -17.16 -21.71
CA ASP A 71 -2.51 -16.39 -22.26
C ASP A 71 -2.58 -15.01 -21.59
N ILE A 72 -2.37 -14.92 -20.28
CA ILE A 72 -2.25 -13.64 -19.55
C ILE A 72 -1.07 -12.81 -20.06
N LEU A 73 0.10 -13.42 -20.24
CA LEU A 73 1.28 -12.71 -20.77
C LEU A 73 1.04 -12.23 -22.21
N SER A 74 0.38 -13.05 -23.03
CA SER A 74 0.06 -12.69 -24.42
C SER A 74 -0.94 -11.53 -24.46
N GLN A 75 -1.96 -11.55 -23.60
CA GLN A 75 -2.90 -10.44 -23.47
C GLN A 75 -2.19 -9.16 -23.01
N GLN A 76 -1.28 -9.26 -22.04
CA GLN A 76 -0.52 -8.11 -21.54
C GLN A 76 0.40 -7.51 -22.62
N GLU A 77 1.04 -8.34 -23.44
CA GLU A 77 1.84 -7.88 -24.59
C GLU A 77 0.97 -7.08 -25.58
N VAL A 78 -0.22 -7.61 -25.90
CA VAL A 78 -1.18 -6.94 -26.79
C VAL A 78 -1.64 -5.61 -26.20
N ASP A 79 -1.99 -5.57 -24.92
CA ASP A 79 -2.44 -4.34 -24.24
C ASP A 79 -1.33 -3.28 -24.22
N ASN A 80 -0.08 -3.68 -23.99
CA ASN A 80 1.08 -2.79 -24.05
C ASN A 80 1.32 -2.25 -25.47
N GLN A 81 1.18 -3.10 -26.49
CA GLN A 81 1.31 -2.71 -27.89
C GLN A 81 0.22 -1.69 -28.28
N ILE A 82 -1.05 -1.96 -27.92
CA ILE A 82 -2.16 -1.03 -28.16
C ILE A 82 -1.88 0.31 -27.48
N GLN A 83 -1.46 0.30 -26.21
CA GLN A 83 -1.16 1.53 -25.48
C GLN A 83 -0.01 2.32 -26.13
N HIS A 84 1.01 1.63 -26.63
CA HIS A 84 2.12 2.26 -27.33
C HIS A 84 1.67 2.85 -28.67
N ASP A 85 0.86 2.11 -29.44
CA ASP A 85 0.32 2.56 -30.72
C ASP A 85 -0.66 3.72 -30.55
N GLU A 86 -1.47 3.75 -29.49
CA GLU A 86 -2.30 4.91 -29.15
C GLU A 86 -1.46 6.15 -28.84
N ARG A 87 -0.32 5.99 -28.15
CA ARG A 87 0.62 7.10 -27.88
C ARG A 87 1.35 7.58 -29.13
N GLN A 88 1.68 6.68 -30.06
CA GLN A 88 2.39 7.01 -31.29
C GLN A 88 1.46 7.50 -32.41
N ASN A 89 0.28 6.91 -32.52
CA ASN A 89 -0.76 7.23 -33.49
C ASN A 89 -1.71 8.34 -33.01
N GLY A 90 -1.59 8.76 -31.75
CA GLY A 90 -2.02 10.07 -31.23
C GLY A 90 -1.27 11.24 -31.87
N GLY A 91 -0.91 11.11 -33.15
CA GLY A 91 -0.33 12.12 -33.99
C GLY A 91 -1.30 13.27 -34.17
N ASN A 92 -1.23 14.22 -33.24
CA ASN A 92 -1.37 15.63 -33.52
C ASN A 92 -2.65 16.02 -34.28
N PHE A 93 -3.83 15.78 -33.68
CA PHE A 93 -5.09 16.39 -34.13
C PHE A 93 -5.12 17.94 -34.02
N ASN A 94 -3.98 18.59 -33.81
CA ASN A 94 -3.82 20.05 -33.76
C ASN A 94 -2.97 20.62 -34.90
N ARG A 95 -2.90 19.95 -36.07
CA ARG A 95 -2.24 20.51 -37.26
C ARG A 95 -3.17 21.13 -38.30
N GLU A 96 -4.45 21.27 -37.99
CA GLU A 96 -5.39 22.03 -38.81
C GLU A 96 -5.37 23.52 -38.43
N SER A 97 -4.21 24.17 -38.65
CA SER A 97 -4.08 25.63 -38.83
C SER A 97 -2.61 26.02 -38.93
N SER A 98 -1.86 25.45 -39.86
CA SER A 98 -0.70 26.17 -40.39
C SER A 98 -1.23 27.37 -41.18
N THR A 99 -1.64 28.41 -40.45
CA THR A 99 -1.88 29.75 -40.97
C THR A 99 -0.70 30.10 -41.86
N SER A 100 -0.99 30.51 -43.09
CA SER A 100 0.02 30.89 -44.06
C SER A 100 0.99 31.89 -43.40
N ARG A 101 2.30 31.60 -43.44
CA ARG A 101 3.28 32.44 -42.73
C ARG A 101 3.29 33.84 -43.32
N CYS A 102 2.79 34.80 -42.56
CA CYS A 102 2.80 36.23 -42.88
C CYS A 102 4.09 36.88 -42.36
N CYS A 103 4.57 37.92 -43.05
CA CYS A 103 5.62 38.79 -42.54
C CYS A 103 5.14 39.50 -41.27
N SER A 104 5.84 39.34 -40.13
CA SER A 104 5.44 39.97 -38.86
C SER A 104 5.48 41.50 -38.85
N LYS A 105 6.13 42.12 -39.85
CA LYS A 105 6.19 43.60 -39.98
C LYS A 105 5.04 44.19 -40.79
N CYS A 106 4.59 43.53 -41.85
CA CYS A 106 3.60 44.08 -42.78
C CYS A 106 2.38 43.18 -43.04
N GLY A 107 2.33 42.00 -42.42
CA GLY A 107 1.22 41.05 -42.51
C GLY A 107 1.06 40.33 -43.85
N LYS A 108 1.89 40.61 -44.86
CA LYS A 108 1.80 39.97 -46.19
C LYS A 108 2.61 38.68 -46.24
N THR A 109 2.13 37.70 -47.00
CA THR A 109 2.84 36.45 -47.28
C THR A 109 3.89 36.64 -48.41
N GLY A 110 4.78 35.67 -48.60
CA GLY A 110 5.80 35.70 -49.68
C GLY A 110 7.16 36.32 -49.31
N HIS A 111 7.31 36.91 -48.12
CA HIS A 111 8.59 37.38 -47.59
C HIS A 111 8.60 37.36 -46.06
N ASN A 112 9.77 37.57 -45.44
CA ASN A 112 9.91 37.62 -43.99
C ASN A 112 10.28 39.04 -43.51
N SER A 113 10.26 39.25 -42.19
CA SER A 113 10.52 40.57 -41.59
C SER A 113 11.92 41.12 -41.84
N ARG A 114 12.89 40.27 -42.24
CA ARG A 114 14.27 40.67 -42.55
C ARG A 114 14.40 41.24 -43.95
N THR A 115 13.52 40.85 -44.88
CA THR A 115 13.51 41.31 -46.27
C THR A 115 12.35 42.25 -46.58
N CYS A 116 11.62 42.70 -45.56
CA CYS A 116 10.48 43.59 -45.72
C CYS A 116 10.94 45.00 -46.11
N GLN A 117 10.51 45.46 -47.28
CA GLN A 117 10.81 46.80 -47.82
C GLN A 117 10.01 47.93 -47.14
N ASN A 118 8.98 47.60 -46.36
CA ASN A 118 8.19 48.56 -45.57
C ASN A 118 8.80 48.77 -44.17
N SER A 119 10.12 48.94 -44.05
CA SER A 119 10.72 49.35 -42.77
C SER A 119 10.09 50.68 -42.35
N ILE A 120 9.28 50.62 -41.30
CA ILE A 120 8.61 51.76 -40.69
C ILE A 120 9.64 52.89 -40.51
N ILE A 121 9.44 53.98 -41.24
CA ILE A 121 10.10 55.24 -40.98
C ILE A 121 9.67 55.63 -39.56
N ASP A 122 10.64 55.84 -38.66
CA ASP A 122 10.37 56.26 -37.29
C ASP A 122 9.65 57.61 -37.31
N PRO A 123 8.42 57.73 -36.75
CA PRO A 123 7.72 59.01 -36.66
C PRO A 123 8.44 60.06 -35.82
N ARG A 124 9.55 59.73 -35.14
CA ARG A 124 10.34 60.65 -34.30
C ARG A 124 11.44 61.43 -35.05
N LEU A 125 11.59 61.26 -36.36
CA LEU A 125 12.58 62.00 -37.18
C LEU A 125 11.94 63.07 -38.09
N LEU A 126 10.75 63.55 -37.77
CA LEU A 126 10.07 64.64 -38.50
C LEU A 126 9.95 65.95 -37.71
N ASP A 127 10.82 66.19 -36.72
CA ASP A 127 10.98 67.52 -36.11
C ASP A 127 12.45 67.76 -35.72
N SER A 128 13.28 68.12 -36.71
CA SER A 128 14.46 69.02 -36.62
C SER A 128 15.05 69.25 -38.00
#